data_AF-T1C676-F1
#
_entry.id   AF-T1C676-F1
#
_cell.length_a   1.000
_cell.length_b   1.000
_cell.length_c   1.000
_cell.angle_alpha   90.00
_cell.angle_beta   90.00
_cell.angle_gamma   90.00
#
_symmetry.space_group_name_H-M   'P 1'
#
loop_
_entity.id
_entity.type
_entity.pdbx_description
1 polymer ?
#
loop_
_entity_poly.entity_id
_entity_poly.type
_entity_poly.pdbx_seq_one_letter_code
_entity_poly.pdbx_strand_id
1 'polypeptide(L)' 'MGIPKPTIEEILQRDLTHRCPEGHPCVRVSAVAELPTRFGDFQVVAFHAPFEEREHAALVKGNVTHQQNVPVRLHSE' A
#
# COMPACT_ATOMS: atom_id res chain seq x y z
N MET A 1 -10.44 -1.63 -12.93
CA MET A 1 -10.72 -2.21 -11.60
C MET A 1 -9.39 -2.33 -10.88
N GLY A 2 -9.28 -1.72 -9.69
CA GLY A 2 -8.08 -1.79 -8.85
C GLY A 2 -7.92 -3.12 -8.13
N ILE A 3 -7.14 -3.13 -7.06
CA ILE A 3 -7.09 -4.22 -6.08
C ILE A 3 -8.52 -4.50 -5.59
N PRO A 4 -8.98 -5.78 -5.60
CA PRO A 4 -10.32 -6.14 -5.13
C PRO A 4 -10.53 -5.80 -3.65
N LYS A 5 -11.76 -5.37 -3.30
CA LYS A 5 -12.14 -5.06 -1.92
C LYS A 5 -11.86 -6.19 -0.91
N PRO A 6 -12.18 -7.48 -1.21
CA PRO A 6 -11.88 -8.57 -0.28
C PRO A 6 -10.37 -8.66 0.03
N THR A 7 -9.52 -8.47 -0.99
CA THR A 7 -8.07 -8.48 -0.82
C THR A 7 -7.57 -7.29 0.00
N ILE A 8 -8.18 -6.11 -0.17
CA ILE A 8 -7.88 -4.94 0.66
C ILE A 8 -8.23 -5.21 2.13
N GLU A 9 -9.41 -5.77 2.40
CA GLU A 9 -9.84 -6.12 3.74
C GLU A 9 -8.90 -7.14 4.39
N GLU A 10 -8.49 -8.18 3.67
CA GLU A 10 -7.51 -9.16 4.14
C GLU A 10 -6.16 -8.52 4.51
N ILE A 11 -5.66 -7.62 3.64
CA ILE A 11 -4.40 -6.90 3.89
C ILE A 11 -4.51 -6.05 5.17
N LEU A 12 -5.59 -5.29 5.31
CA LEU A 12 -5.82 -4.45 6.49
C LEU A 12 -5.91 -5.30 7.76
N GLN A 13 -6.68 -6.40 7.74
CA GLN A 13 -6.81 -7.29 8.90
C GLN A 13 -5.48 -7.94 9.31
N ARG A 14 -4.68 -8.37 8.33
CA ARG A 14 -3.34 -8.91 8.59
C ARG A 14 -2.45 -7.87 9.29
N ASP A 15 -2.48 -6.63 8.82
CA ASP A 15 -1.56 -5.60 9.27
C ASP A 15 -1.95 -4.99 10.64
N LEU A 16 -3.20 -5.17 11.09
CA LEU A 16 -3.62 -4.82 12.47
C LEU A 16 -2.81 -5.54 13.55
N THR A 17 -2.44 -6.79 13.31
CA THR A 17 -1.71 -7.64 14.28
C THR A 17 -0.24 -7.83 13.92
N HIS A 18 0.21 -7.24 12.81
CA HIS A 18 1.58 -7.37 12.33
C HIS A 18 2.55 -6.74 13.33
N ARG A 19 3.46 -7.55 13.87
CA ARG A 19 4.54 -7.08 14.74
C ARG A 19 5.82 -7.02 13.93
N CYS A 20 6.38 -5.82 13.85
CA CYS A 20 7.63 -5.59 13.15
C CYS A 20 8.79 -6.14 13.99
N PRO A 21 9.67 -6.98 13.43
CA PRO A 21 10.88 -7.40 14.12
C PRO A 21 11.83 -6.22 14.29
N GLU A 22 12.57 -6.20 15.39
CA GLU A 22 13.59 -5.19 15.66
C GLU A 22 14.74 -5.30 14.64
N GLY A 23 15.28 -4.17 14.21
CA GLY A 23 16.45 -4.11 13.32
C GLY A 23 16.19 -4.30 11.82
N HIS A 24 14.93 -4.43 11.40
CA HIS A 24 14.57 -4.54 9.98
C HIS A 24 13.57 -3.45 9.54
N PRO A 25 13.72 -2.90 8.32
CA PRO A 25 12.72 -2.01 7.73
C PRO A 25 11.36 -2.70 7.71
N CYS A 26 10.36 -2.06 8.30
CA CYS A 26 9.02 -2.62 8.42
C CYS A 26 7.98 -1.52 8.24
N VAL A 27 6.95 -1.84 7.46
CA VAL A 27 5.80 -0.97 7.22
C VAL A 27 4.51 -1.78 7.39
N ARG A 28 3.44 -1.09 7.74
CA ARG A 28 2.08 -1.67 7.83
C ARG A 28 1.14 -0.87 6.95
N VAL A 29 0.24 -1.55 6.26
CA VAL A 29 -0.84 -0.89 5.54
C VAL A 29 -1.86 -0.36 6.56
N SER A 30 -2.07 0.95 6.56
CA SER A 30 -3.01 1.62 7.46
C SER A 30 -4.35 1.91 6.79
N ALA A 31 -4.35 2.20 5.49
CA ALA A 31 -5.56 2.51 4.74
C ALA A 31 -5.39 2.25 3.24
N VAL A 32 -6.51 2.02 2.56
CA VAL A 32 -6.61 2.03 1.10
C VAL A 32 -7.81 2.86 0.69
N ALA A 33 -7.64 3.75 -0.28
CA ALA A 33 -8.72 4.59 -0.80
C ALA A 33 -8.66 4.70 -2.33
N GLU A 34 -9.80 5.02 -2.93
CA GLU A 34 -9.87 5.39 -4.35
C GLU A 34 -9.44 6.85 -4.52
N LEU A 35 -8.56 7.12 -5.49
CA LEU A 35 -8.01 8.42 -5.81
C LEU A 35 -8.20 8.71 -7.31
N PRO A 36 -9.32 9.33 -7.70
CA PRO A 36 -9.51 9.83 -9.05
C PRO A 36 -8.54 10.98 -9.33
N THR A 37 -7.80 10.90 -10.44
CA THR A 37 -6.84 11.94 -10.84
C THR A 37 -7.02 12.32 -12.30
N ARG A 38 -6.37 13.42 -12.73
CA ARG A 38 -6.30 13.79 -14.16
C ARG A 38 -5.63 12.73 -15.05
N PHE A 39 -4.90 11.77 -14.46
CA PHE A 39 -4.20 10.69 -15.15
C PHE A 39 -4.99 9.36 -15.10
N GLY A 40 -6.26 9.44 -14.68
CA GLY A 40 -7.16 8.32 -14.47
C GLY A 40 -7.27 7.93 -13.01
N ASP A 41 -7.97 6.83 -12.77
CA ASP A 41 -8.25 6.32 -11.42
C ASP A 41 -7.06 5.51 -10.90
N PHE A 42 -6.69 5.83 -9.66
CA PHE A 42 -5.69 5.10 -8.88
C PHE A 42 -6.32 4.68 -7.56
N GLN A 43 -5.75 3.66 -6.94
CA GLN A 43 -5.89 3.43 -5.51
C GLN A 43 -4.67 3.96 -4.80
N VAL A 44 -4.87 4.62 -3.66
CA VAL A 44 -3.80 5.02 -2.77
C VAL A 44 -3.74 4.04 -1.61
N VAL A 45 -2.56 3.48 -1.37
CA VAL A 45 -2.26 2.61 -0.23
C VAL A 45 -1.36 3.37 0.73
N ALA A 46 -1.82 3.58 1.96
CA ALA A 46 -1.05 4.24 2.99
C ALA A 46 -0.25 3.21 3.80
N PHE A 47 1.04 3.47 3.97
CA PHE A 47 1.97 2.67 4.74
C PHE A 47 2.47 3.48 5.94
N HIS A 48 2.38 2.90 7.12
CA HIS A 48 2.92 3.46 8.36
C HIS A 48 4.21 2.72 8.75
N ALA A 49 5.29 3.46 8.96
CA ALA A 49 6.58 2.94 9.43
C ALA A 49 6.70 3.14 10.96
N PRO A 50 6.49 2.11 11.80
CA PRO A 50 6.35 2.28 13.25
C PRO A 50 7.61 2.80 13.96
N PHE A 51 8.79 2.61 13.37
CA PHE A 51 10.07 3.00 13.96
C PHE A 51 10.51 4.41 13.56
N GLU A 52 9.98 4.95 12.48
CA GLU A 52 10.38 6.25 11.93
C GLU A 52 9.28 7.32 12.09
N GLU A 53 8.09 6.93 12.55
CA GLU A 53 6.87 7.76 12.60
C GLU A 53 6.56 8.45 11.26
N ARG A 54 6.93 7.79 10.15
CA ARG A 54 6.70 8.27 8.78
C ARG A 54 5.53 7.54 8.15
N GLU A 55 4.80 8.29 7.34
CA GLU A 55 3.79 7.77 6.45
C GLU A 55 4.31 7.80 5.01
N HIS A 56 4.04 6.74 4.27
CA HIS A 56 4.35 6.63 2.85
C HIS A 56 3.08 6.25 2.08
N ALA A 57 3.01 6.67 0.82
CA ALA A 57 1.88 6.34 -0.04
C ALA A 57 2.36 5.62 -1.30
N ALA A 58 1.62 4.59 -1.71
CA ALA A 58 1.76 3.99 -3.04
C ALA A 58 0.50 4.29 -3.86
N LEU A 59 0.71 4.76 -5.09
CA LEU A 59 -0.35 4.94 -6.08
C LEU A 59 -0.39 3.72 -7.01
N VAL A 60 -1.49 2.99 -6.97
CA VAL A 60 -1.66 1.72 -7.68
C VAL A 60 -2.71 1.87 -8.77
N LYS A 61 -2.38 1.46 -9.99
CA LYS A 61 -3.32 1.45 -11.12
C LYS A 61 -3.60 0.01 -11.56
N GLY A 62 -4.86 -0.41 -11.48
CA GLY A 62 -5.28 -1.77 -11.79
C GLY A 62 -5.04 -2.75 -10.63
N ASN A 63 -5.24 -4.04 -10.88
CA ASN A 63 -4.93 -5.08 -9.90
C ASN A 63 -3.48 -5.60 -10.10
N VAL A 64 -2.63 -5.34 -9.11
CA VAL A 64 -1.21 -5.74 -9.11
C VAL A 64 -0.95 -7.00 -8.27
N THR A 65 -1.96 -7.53 -7.57
CA THR A 65 -1.78 -8.70 -6.70
C THR A 65 -1.46 -9.94 -7.52
N HIS A 66 -0.44 -10.69 -7.08
CA HIS A 66 0.07 -11.89 -7.75
C HIS A 66 0.59 -11.68 -9.18
N GLN A 67 0.83 -10.43 -9.59
CA GLN A 67 1.38 -10.10 -10.91
C GLN A 67 2.90 -10.03 -10.88
N GLN A 68 3.51 -10.30 -12.03
CA GLN A 68 4.96 -10.17 -12.26
C GLN A 68 5.24 -9.04 -13.24
N ASN A 69 6.47 -8.51 -13.24
CA ASN A 69 6.92 -7.44 -14.15
C ASN A 69 6.04 -6.19 -14.11
N VAL A 70 5.53 -5.84 -12.93
CA VAL A 70 4.74 -4.63 -12.71
C VAL A 70 5.66 -3.40 -12.80
N PRO A 71 5.34 -2.38 -13.62
CA PRO A 71 6.11 -1.14 -13.66
C PRO A 71 6.07 -0.42 -12.30
N VAL A 72 7.24 -0.07 -11.76
CA VAL A 72 7.37 0.59 -10.46
C VAL A 72 8.21 1.86 -10.59
N ARG A 73 7.78 2.90 -9.86
CA ARG A 73 8.54 4.13 -9.66
C ARG A 73 8.65 4.41 -8.17
N LEU A 74 9.88 4.49 -7.66
CA LEU A 74 10.16 5.03 -6.33
C LEU A 74 10.42 6.53 -6.45
N HIS A 75 9.77 7.32 -5.59
CA HIS A 75 9.89 8.76 -5.55
C HIS A 75 10.03 9.21 -4.10
N SER A 76 11.04 10.03 -3.82
CA SER A 76 11.18 10.77 -2.57
C SER A 76 10.45 12.10 -2.73
N GLU A 77 9.66 12.46 -1.71
CA GLU A 77 9.10 13.80 -1.55
C GLU A 77 10.19 14.87 -1.46
#